data_AF-A0A7X0EAG8-F1
#
_entry.id   AF-A0A7X0EAG8-F1
#
_cell.length_a   1.000
_cell.length_b   1.000
_cell.length_c   1.000
_cell.angle_alpha   90.00
_cell.angle_beta   90.00
_cell.angle_gamma   90.00
#
_symmetry.space_group_name_H-M   'P 1'
#
loop_
_entity.id
_entity.type
_entity.pdbx_description
1 polymer ?
#
loop_
_entity_poly.entity_id
_entity_poly.type
_entity_poly.pdbx_seq_one_letter_code
_entity_poly.pdbx_strand_id
1 'polypeptide(L)'
;MIIALAMAAFAGATALPASSGSALLDCITSQVAIKFDSEGGIFSGMSQSGTLLVVRNISTSACRMPALPMLHFEDAAHHLLSIVRQVPKGMHPGPVLLPVSIAPGAEATAELHWVSGDVYDGHNCVSPTTAVVQVGTDTYRQPFSNQFCSAVNTPATFTQAWLKTDAVVTPSDGRPAVAK
;
A
#
# COMPACT_ATOMS: atom_id res chain seq x y z
N MET A 1 55.48 -14.74 -59.42
CA MET A 1 55.50 -14.86 -57.95
C MET A 1 54.20 -14.26 -57.44
N ILE A 2 53.27 -15.10 -56.98
CA ILE A 2 51.91 -14.70 -56.59
C ILE A 2 51.91 -14.46 -55.08
N ILE A 3 51.53 -13.26 -54.63
CA ILE A 3 51.42 -12.91 -53.21
C ILE A 3 49.96 -13.10 -52.79
N ALA A 4 49.72 -14.06 -51.90
CA ALA A 4 48.42 -14.30 -51.28
C ALA A 4 48.20 -13.31 -50.12
N LEU A 5 47.15 -12.49 -50.19
CA LEU A 5 46.67 -11.69 -49.07
C LEU A 5 45.75 -12.55 -48.20
N ALA A 6 46.15 -12.78 -46.94
CA ALA A 6 45.29 -13.39 -45.94
C ALA A 6 44.36 -12.35 -45.31
N MET A 7 43.06 -12.57 -45.40
CA MET A 7 42.04 -11.79 -44.68
C MET A 7 41.99 -12.26 -43.21
N ALA A 8 42.21 -11.33 -42.27
CA ALA A 8 42.02 -11.57 -40.85
C ALA A 8 40.56 -11.26 -40.46
N ALA A 9 39.82 -12.26 -40.01
CA ALA A 9 38.47 -12.10 -39.48
C ALA A 9 38.54 -11.67 -37.99
N PHE A 10 38.13 -10.43 -37.69
CA PHE A 10 37.92 -9.99 -36.31
C PHE A 10 36.57 -10.50 -35.81
N ALA A 11 36.59 -11.49 -34.92
CA ALA A 11 35.42 -11.90 -34.14
C ALA A 11 35.19 -10.88 -33.02
N GLY A 12 34.32 -9.90 -33.26
CA GLY A 12 33.85 -8.97 -32.23
C GLY A 12 32.80 -9.64 -31.35
N ALA A 13 33.18 -10.05 -30.13
CA ALA A 13 32.24 -10.47 -29.11
C ALA A 13 31.53 -9.23 -28.54
N THR A 14 30.28 -8.98 -28.94
CA THR A 14 29.42 -7.99 -28.31
C THR A 14 28.99 -8.49 -26.93
N ALA A 15 29.64 -8.02 -25.88
CA ALA A 15 29.18 -8.21 -24.51
C ALA A 15 27.88 -7.40 -24.32
N LEU A 16 26.77 -8.09 -24.07
CA LEU A 16 25.52 -7.47 -23.63
C LEU A 16 25.76 -6.82 -22.26
N PRO A 17 25.36 -5.56 -22.04
CA PRO A 17 25.46 -4.96 -20.72
C PRO A 17 24.60 -5.76 -19.74
N ALA A 18 25.22 -6.24 -18.66
CA ALA A 18 24.50 -6.78 -17.52
C ALA A 18 23.59 -5.68 -16.98
N SER A 19 22.28 -5.89 -17.05
CA SER A 19 21.32 -4.98 -16.46
C SER A 19 21.48 -5.07 -14.94
N SER A 20 22.16 -4.09 -14.35
CA SER A 20 22.25 -3.92 -12.91
C SER A 20 20.84 -3.63 -12.41
N GLY A 21 20.14 -4.65 -11.92
CA GLY A 21 18.83 -4.49 -11.29
C GLY A 21 18.97 -3.58 -10.08
N SER A 22 18.66 -2.30 -10.26
CA SER A 22 18.59 -1.34 -9.15
C SER A 22 17.54 -1.85 -8.18
N ALA A 23 17.94 -2.12 -6.93
CA ALA A 23 17.00 -2.50 -5.90
C ALA A 23 15.97 -1.38 -5.76
N LEU A 24 14.70 -1.72 -5.95
CA LEU A 24 13.60 -0.77 -5.94
C LEU A 24 13.63 0.05 -4.63
N LEU A 25 13.58 1.38 -4.68
CA LEU A 25 13.62 2.18 -3.46
C LEU A 25 12.27 2.15 -2.72
N ASP A 26 12.29 2.39 -1.42
CA ASP A 26 11.06 2.58 -0.65
C ASP A 26 10.35 3.86 -1.11
N CYS A 27 9.02 3.84 -1.07
CA CYS A 27 8.22 5.01 -1.39
C CYS A 27 8.50 6.13 -0.39
N ILE A 28 8.56 7.37 -0.89
CA ILE A 28 8.58 8.59 -0.08
C ILE A 28 7.26 9.34 -0.23
N THR A 29 6.95 10.24 0.70
CA THR A 29 5.66 10.97 0.76
C THR A 29 5.35 11.76 -0.51
N SER A 30 6.35 12.30 -1.20
CA SER A 30 6.17 13.04 -2.47
C SER A 30 5.87 12.16 -3.68
N GLN A 31 6.06 10.83 -3.56
CA GLN A 31 5.81 9.87 -4.63
C GLN A 31 4.44 9.21 -4.54
N VAL A 32 3.71 9.39 -3.43
CA VAL A 32 2.44 8.71 -3.19
C VAL A 32 1.31 9.67 -2.88
N ALA A 33 0.11 9.29 -3.29
CA ALA A 33 -1.14 9.84 -2.77
C ALA A 33 -1.82 8.75 -1.94
N ILE A 34 -2.25 9.10 -0.73
CA ILE A 34 -2.92 8.17 0.19
C ILE A 34 -4.32 8.69 0.46
N LYS A 35 -5.32 7.82 0.33
CA LYS A 35 -6.72 8.10 0.71
C LYS A 35 -7.32 6.94 1.49
N PHE A 36 -8.41 7.24 2.18
CA PHE A 36 -9.31 6.26 2.77
C PHE A 36 -10.60 6.27 1.96
N ASP A 37 -10.91 5.15 1.31
CA ASP A 37 -12.09 5.00 0.46
C ASP A 37 -13.12 4.10 1.14
N SER A 38 -14.33 4.59 1.39
CA SER A 38 -15.38 3.77 1.98
C SER A 38 -16.03 2.82 0.97
N GLU A 39 -15.72 2.98 -0.32
CA GLU A 39 -16.35 2.29 -1.44
C GLU A 39 -17.89 2.31 -1.35
N GLY A 40 -18.45 3.45 -0.94
CA GLY A 40 -19.90 3.59 -0.78
C GLY A 40 -20.48 2.88 0.45
N GLY A 41 -19.63 2.51 1.42
CA GLY A 41 -20.03 1.92 2.69
C GLY A 41 -20.15 0.40 2.68
N ILE A 42 -19.62 -0.29 1.67
CA ILE A 42 -19.71 -1.76 1.57
C ILE A 42 -19.07 -2.51 2.75
N PHE A 43 -18.16 -1.85 3.47
CA PHE A 43 -17.50 -2.38 4.65
C PHE A 43 -18.26 -2.13 5.96
N SER A 44 -19.44 -1.51 5.90
CA SER A 44 -20.21 -1.09 7.09
C SER A 44 -21.43 -1.98 7.32
N GLY A 45 -21.67 -2.35 8.58
CA GLY A 45 -22.83 -3.16 8.97
C GLY A 45 -22.73 -3.69 10.40
N MET A 46 -23.87 -3.98 11.04
CA MET A 46 -23.94 -4.57 12.41
C MET A 46 -22.95 -3.93 13.41
N SER A 47 -22.95 -2.59 13.48
CA SER A 47 -22.08 -1.79 14.35
C SER A 47 -20.58 -1.83 14.01
N GLN A 48 -20.20 -2.41 12.88
CA GLN A 48 -18.86 -2.35 12.32
C GLN A 48 -18.82 -1.34 11.17
N SER A 49 -17.65 -0.73 10.98
CA SER A 49 -17.32 0.08 9.81
C SER A 49 -15.97 -0.36 9.26
N GLY A 50 -15.71 0.03 8.01
CA GLY A 50 -14.43 -0.21 7.37
C GLY A 50 -14.18 0.73 6.20
N THR A 51 -12.96 0.68 5.68
CA THR A 51 -12.50 1.47 4.54
C THR A 51 -11.31 0.79 3.87
N LEU A 52 -11.05 1.10 2.61
CA LEU A 52 -9.76 0.82 1.97
C LEU A 52 -8.77 1.92 2.30
N LEU A 53 -7.61 1.54 2.83
CA LEU A 53 -6.38 2.32 2.64
C LEU A 53 -5.96 2.15 1.19
N VAL A 54 -5.98 3.24 0.42
CA VAL A 54 -5.52 3.25 -0.98
C VAL A 54 -4.22 4.03 -1.06
N VAL A 55 -3.17 3.37 -1.57
CA VAL A 55 -1.86 3.97 -1.83
C VAL A 55 -1.63 4.00 -3.33
N ARG A 56 -1.64 5.19 -3.92
CA ARG A 56 -1.34 5.40 -5.34
C ARG A 56 0.07 5.92 -5.52
N ASN A 57 0.86 5.29 -6.38
CA ASN A 57 2.13 5.86 -6.81
C ASN A 57 1.87 6.93 -7.88
N ILE A 58 2.11 8.20 -7.53
CA ILE A 58 1.92 9.36 -8.42
C ILE A 58 3.22 9.80 -9.10
N SER A 59 4.33 9.10 -8.84
CA SER A 59 5.63 9.37 -9.45
C SER A 59 5.81 8.62 -10.78
N THR A 60 6.92 8.91 -11.47
CA THR A 60 7.32 8.22 -12.70
C THR A 60 8.15 6.96 -12.47
N SER A 61 8.44 6.62 -11.21
CA SER A 61 9.31 5.50 -10.84
C SER A 61 8.58 4.54 -9.91
N ALA A 62 8.80 3.24 -10.07
CA ALA A 62 8.26 2.26 -9.14
C ALA A 62 8.92 2.40 -7.75
N CYS A 63 8.14 2.17 -6.69
CA CYS A 63 8.62 2.22 -5.30
C CYS A 63 8.01 1.10 -4.45
N ARG A 64 8.63 0.78 -3.30
CA ARG A 64 8.17 -0.26 -2.35
C ARG A 64 7.47 0.34 -1.15
N MET A 65 6.34 -0.25 -0.79
CA MET A 65 5.62 0.03 0.44
C MET A 65 5.62 -1.23 1.33
N PRO A 66 5.77 -1.13 2.66
CA PRO A 66 5.57 -2.29 3.52
C PRO A 66 4.18 -2.93 3.27
N ALA A 67 4.08 -4.26 3.28
CA ALA A 67 2.78 -4.93 3.14
C ALA A 67 1.82 -4.62 4.30
N LEU A 68 2.34 -4.23 5.46
CA LEU A 68 1.59 -3.71 6.59
C LEU A 68 2.18 -2.37 7.00
N PRO A 69 1.85 -1.26 6.32
CA PRO A 69 2.32 0.05 6.74
C PRO A 69 1.80 0.36 8.13
N MET A 70 2.57 1.15 8.86
CA MET A 70 2.18 1.59 10.19
C MET A 70 1.13 2.70 10.06
N LEU A 71 0.03 2.54 10.80
CA LEU A 71 -1.03 3.53 10.90
C LEU A 71 -1.22 3.92 12.36
N HIS A 72 -1.39 5.21 12.59
CA HIS A 72 -1.88 5.74 13.85
C HIS A 72 -2.89 6.87 13.61
N PHE A 73 -3.63 7.23 14.64
CA PHE A 73 -4.76 8.14 14.54
C PHE A 73 -4.58 9.29 15.53
N GLU A 74 -4.94 10.49 15.12
CA GLU A 74 -4.77 11.70 15.92
C GLU A 74 -6.08 12.50 16.02
N ASP A 75 -6.20 13.25 17.12
CA ASP A 75 -7.24 14.26 17.31
C ASP A 75 -6.91 15.57 16.54
N ALA A 76 -7.80 16.56 16.68
CA ALA A 76 -7.66 17.86 16.04
C ALA A 76 -6.44 18.66 16.51
N ALA A 77 -5.90 18.33 17.69
CA ALA A 77 -4.71 18.94 18.29
C ALA A 77 -3.44 18.13 18.00
N HIS A 78 -3.51 17.12 17.12
CA HIS A 78 -2.42 16.20 16.78
C HIS A 78 -1.95 15.30 17.92
N HIS A 79 -2.78 15.08 18.94
CA HIS A 79 -2.48 14.07 19.95
C HIS A 79 -2.82 12.68 19.44
N LEU A 80 -1.93 11.72 19.72
CA LEU A 80 -2.15 10.31 19.42
C LEU A 80 -3.35 9.77 20.19
N LEU A 81 -4.30 9.18 19.48
CA LEU A 81 -5.43 8.47 20.06
C LEU A 81 -5.07 7.01 20.38
N SER A 82 -5.68 6.47 21.44
CA SER A 82 -5.51 5.06 21.85
C SER A 82 -6.33 4.13 20.95
N ILE A 83 -5.91 4.03 19.68
CA ILE A 83 -6.46 3.15 18.65
C ILE A 83 -5.32 2.24 18.15
N VAL A 84 -5.46 0.93 18.31
CA VAL A 84 -4.38 -0.03 18.05
C VAL A 84 -4.77 -1.08 17.02
N ARG A 85 -3.82 -1.46 16.16
CA ARG A 85 -4.03 -2.56 15.22
C ARG A 85 -4.09 -3.88 16.00
N GLN A 86 -5.10 -4.70 15.71
CA GLN A 86 -5.20 -6.06 16.22
C GLN A 86 -4.15 -6.95 15.54
N VAL A 87 -3.36 -7.65 16.35
CA VAL A 87 -2.45 -8.69 15.88
C VAL A 87 -3.15 -10.05 16.06
N PRO A 88 -3.31 -10.86 15.01
CA PRO A 88 -3.91 -12.19 15.13
C PRO A 88 -3.21 -13.03 16.20
N LYS A 89 -3.98 -13.57 17.14
CA LYS A 89 -3.46 -14.45 18.21
C LYS A 89 -3.13 -15.83 17.62
N GLY A 90 -2.01 -16.42 18.02
CA GLY A 90 -1.71 -17.84 17.76
C GLY A 90 -0.87 -18.18 16.53
N MET A 91 -0.28 -17.20 15.84
CA MET A 91 0.61 -17.43 14.68
C MET A 91 2.05 -16.96 14.96
N HIS A 92 2.81 -17.73 15.74
CA HIS A 92 4.25 -17.50 15.91
C HIS A 92 5.07 -18.73 15.51
N PRO A 93 6.06 -18.60 14.60
CA PRO A 93 6.37 -17.37 13.85
C PRO A 93 5.29 -17.04 12.81
N GLY A 94 4.96 -15.75 12.67
CA GLY A 94 4.07 -15.27 11.63
C GLY A 94 4.73 -15.35 10.24
N PRO A 95 3.97 -15.21 9.14
CA PRO A 95 4.54 -15.19 7.81
C PRO A 95 5.48 -13.99 7.63
N VAL A 96 6.58 -14.21 6.90
CA VAL A 96 7.43 -13.10 6.43
C VAL A 96 6.66 -12.36 5.34
N LEU A 97 6.34 -11.09 5.59
CA LEU A 97 5.64 -10.25 4.63
C LEU A 97 6.64 -9.47 3.79
N LEU A 98 6.64 -9.72 2.48
CA LEU A 98 7.47 -8.98 1.53
C LEU A 98 6.85 -7.60 1.26
N PRO A 99 7.65 -6.55 1.08
CA PRO A 99 7.14 -5.26 0.61
C PRO A 99 6.43 -5.36 -0.74
N VAL A 100 5.44 -4.51 -0.94
CA VAL A 100 4.64 -4.40 -2.15
C VAL A 100 5.29 -3.38 -3.09
N SER A 101 5.60 -3.80 -4.31
CA SER A 101 6.07 -2.90 -5.37
C SER A 101 4.88 -2.23 -6.04
N ILE A 102 4.85 -0.90 -6.10
CA ILE A 102 3.79 -0.13 -6.72
C ILE A 102 4.38 0.56 -7.96
N ALA A 103 3.94 0.13 -9.15
CA ALA A 103 4.38 0.71 -10.42
C ALA A 103 3.90 2.17 -10.57
N PRO A 104 4.53 2.98 -11.44
CA PRO A 104 4.07 4.34 -11.75
C PRO A 104 2.58 4.35 -12.12
N GLY A 105 1.80 5.20 -11.46
CA GLY A 105 0.36 5.34 -11.70
C GLY A 105 -0.51 4.23 -11.12
N ALA A 106 0.07 3.13 -10.61
CA ALA A 106 -0.67 2.02 -10.02
C ALA A 106 -1.10 2.28 -8.58
N GLU A 107 -2.07 1.50 -8.12
CA GLU A 107 -2.62 1.54 -6.77
C GLU A 107 -2.36 0.21 -6.05
N ALA A 108 -2.23 0.31 -4.73
CA ALA A 108 -2.25 -0.84 -3.85
C ALA A 108 -3.15 -0.54 -2.66
N THR A 109 -3.94 -1.53 -2.27
CA THR A 109 -5.05 -1.37 -1.34
C THR A 109 -4.96 -2.32 -0.15
N ALA A 110 -5.45 -1.88 1.01
CA ALA A 110 -5.61 -2.70 2.21
C ALA A 110 -6.93 -2.37 2.90
N GLU A 111 -7.74 -3.38 3.16
CA GLU A 111 -8.95 -3.23 3.97
C GLU A 111 -8.61 -2.96 5.43
N LEU A 112 -9.35 -2.02 6.02
CA LEU A 112 -9.36 -1.70 7.44
C LEU A 112 -10.78 -1.91 7.98
N HIS A 113 -10.91 -2.57 9.13
CA HIS A 113 -12.21 -2.78 9.79
C HIS A 113 -12.15 -2.52 11.29
N TRP A 114 -13.22 -1.99 11.86
CA TRP A 114 -13.32 -1.67 13.29
C TRP A 114 -14.78 -1.61 13.77
N VAL A 115 -14.97 -1.65 15.09
CA VAL A 115 -16.27 -1.40 15.72
C VAL A 115 -16.52 0.10 15.74
N SER A 116 -17.64 0.53 15.15
CA SER A 116 -18.04 1.93 15.04
C SER A 116 -19.32 2.26 15.81
N GLY A 117 -20.16 1.25 16.07
CA GLY A 117 -21.36 1.41 16.84
C GLY A 117 -21.08 1.41 18.34
N ASP A 118 -21.83 2.23 19.05
CA ASP A 118 -21.83 2.29 20.51
C ASP A 118 -22.58 1.09 21.09
N VAL A 119 -21.92 -0.07 21.08
CA VAL A 119 -22.47 -1.36 21.50
C VAL A 119 -21.86 -1.89 22.79
N TYR A 120 -20.85 -1.20 23.31
CA TYR A 120 -20.20 -1.57 24.55
C TYR A 120 -20.80 -0.80 25.72
N ASP A 121 -20.90 -1.44 26.88
CA ASP A 121 -21.28 -0.77 28.11
C ASP A 121 -20.31 0.39 28.41
N GLY A 122 -20.87 1.55 28.74
CA GLY A 122 -20.11 2.73 29.13
C GLY A 122 -19.69 3.67 28.00
N HIS A 123 -20.20 3.47 26.78
CA HIS A 123 -20.22 4.49 25.72
C HIS A 123 -18.85 5.08 25.34
N ASN A 124 -17.81 4.23 25.31
CA ASN A 124 -16.45 4.65 25.03
C ASN A 124 -16.18 4.66 23.52
N CYS A 125 -16.47 5.80 22.89
CA CYS A 125 -16.19 6.03 21.47
C CYS A 125 -15.28 7.23 21.25
N VAL A 126 -14.38 7.12 20.29
CA VAL A 126 -13.43 8.16 19.88
C VAL A 126 -13.54 8.42 18.38
N SER A 127 -13.36 9.66 17.97
CA SER A 127 -13.38 10.07 16.56
C SER A 127 -12.07 10.80 16.26
N PRO A 128 -11.12 10.18 15.54
CA PRO A 128 -9.97 10.90 15.01
C PRO A 128 -10.43 12.00 14.07
N THR A 129 -9.52 12.95 13.84
CA THR A 129 -9.63 13.87 12.71
C THR A 129 -8.57 13.59 11.65
N THR A 130 -7.51 12.87 12.02
CA THR A 130 -6.38 12.57 11.14
C THR A 130 -5.98 11.11 11.28
N ALA A 131 -5.75 10.46 10.14
CA ALA A 131 -5.01 9.21 10.07
C ALA A 131 -3.61 9.50 9.54
N VAL A 132 -2.60 8.91 10.17
CA VAL A 132 -1.20 9.08 9.82
C VAL A 132 -0.63 7.74 9.37
N VAL A 133 -0.03 7.74 8.19
CA VAL A 133 0.56 6.55 7.57
C VAL A 133 2.07 6.75 7.45
N GLN A 134 2.87 5.80 7.91
CA GLN A 134 4.32 5.82 7.71
C GLN A 134 4.64 5.52 6.23
N VAL A 135 5.40 6.40 5.57
CA VAL A 135 5.84 6.27 4.19
C VAL A 135 7.36 6.50 4.13
N GLY A 136 8.11 5.41 3.94
CA GLY A 136 9.57 5.44 4.08
C GLY A 136 9.96 5.87 5.50
N THR A 137 10.78 6.91 5.61
CA THR A 137 11.18 7.52 6.89
C THR A 137 10.23 8.62 7.39
N ASP A 138 9.28 9.04 6.57
CA ASP A 138 8.38 10.16 6.85
C ASP A 138 6.95 9.68 7.13
N THR A 139 6.07 10.63 7.45
CA THR A 139 4.65 10.37 7.67
C THR A 139 3.77 11.12 6.67
N TYR A 140 2.70 10.48 6.24
CA TYR A 140 1.65 11.06 5.42
C TYR A 140 0.40 11.23 6.26
N ARG A 141 -0.10 12.47 6.39
CA ARG A 141 -1.30 12.80 7.19
C ARG A 141 -2.48 13.00 6.26
N GLN A 142 -3.58 12.33 6.55
CA GLN A 142 -4.81 12.42 5.77
C GLN A 142 -6.01 12.67 6.69
N PRO A 143 -6.94 13.57 6.31
CA PRO A 143 -8.19 13.72 7.04
C PRO A 143 -8.91 12.38 7.18
N PHE A 144 -9.40 12.11 8.39
CA PHE A 144 -10.07 10.87 8.73
C PHE A 144 -11.08 11.14 9.83
N SER A 145 -12.36 10.90 9.59
CA SER A 145 -13.45 11.28 10.50
C SER A 145 -14.39 10.12 10.84
N ASN A 146 -13.89 8.89 10.90
CA ASN A 146 -14.69 7.73 11.28
C ASN A 146 -14.61 7.46 12.79
N GLN A 147 -15.74 7.05 13.37
CA GLN A 147 -15.84 6.72 14.79
C GLN A 147 -15.33 5.30 15.08
N PHE A 148 -14.59 5.15 16.18
CA PHE A 148 -14.21 3.87 16.77
C PHE A 148 -14.84 3.75 18.16
N CYS A 149 -15.35 2.57 18.49
CA CYS A 149 -15.89 2.27 19.81
C CYS A 149 -15.20 1.05 20.42
N SER A 150 -15.06 1.04 21.75
CA SER A 150 -14.49 -0.06 22.52
C SER A 150 -15.14 -0.17 23.89
N ALA A 151 -14.79 -1.22 24.63
CA ALA A 151 -15.14 -1.29 26.04
C ALA A 151 -14.41 -0.20 26.84
N VAL A 152 -15.02 0.25 27.94
CA VAL A 152 -14.40 1.22 28.86
C VAL A 152 -13.03 0.73 29.32
N ASN A 153 -12.07 1.65 29.42
CA ASN A 153 -10.68 1.38 29.81
C ASN A 153 -9.92 0.44 28.87
N THR A 154 -10.41 0.22 27.64
CA THR A 154 -9.69 -0.53 26.61
C THR A 154 -9.42 0.33 25.39
N PRO A 155 -8.24 0.22 24.74
CA PRO A 155 -8.00 0.88 23.47
C PRO A 155 -9.04 0.46 22.43
N ALA A 156 -9.43 1.42 21.58
CA ALA A 156 -10.13 1.06 20.35
C ALA A 156 -9.20 0.25 19.45
N THR A 157 -9.78 -0.62 18.62
CA THR A 157 -8.97 -1.53 17.79
C THR A 157 -9.48 -1.61 16.37
N PHE A 158 -8.56 -1.88 15.44
CA PHE A 158 -8.87 -2.12 14.04
C PHE A 158 -8.09 -3.32 13.51
N THR A 159 -8.65 -4.03 12.53
CA THR A 159 -7.92 -5.01 11.71
C THR A 159 -7.40 -4.33 10.44
N GLN A 160 -6.31 -4.85 9.90
CA GLN A 160 -5.69 -4.36 8.67
C GLN A 160 -5.27 -5.55 7.82
N ALA A 161 -5.83 -5.65 6.62
CA ALA A 161 -5.36 -6.58 5.61
C ALA A 161 -3.98 -6.16 5.10
N TRP A 162 -3.24 -7.09 4.50
CA TRP A 162 -2.00 -6.74 3.83
C TRP A 162 -2.30 -5.93 2.58
N LEU A 163 -1.45 -4.97 2.28
CA LEU A 163 -1.47 -4.26 1.01
C LEU A 163 -1.31 -5.25 -0.14
N LYS A 164 -2.12 -5.05 -1.17
CA LYS A 164 -2.06 -5.80 -2.43
C LYS A 164 -2.11 -4.79 -3.56
N THR A 165 -1.31 -5.00 -4.60
CA THR A 165 -1.44 -4.19 -5.83
C THR A 165 -2.77 -4.50 -6.48
N ASP A 166 -3.51 -3.46 -6.86
CA ASP A 166 -4.68 -3.64 -7.69
C ASP A 166 -4.24 -4.08 -9.09
N ALA A 167 -5.09 -4.85 -9.77
CA ALA A 167 -4.83 -5.19 -11.16
C ALA A 167 -4.84 -3.90 -11.99
N VAL A 168 -3.70 -3.57 -12.61
CA VAL A 168 -3.66 -2.48 -13.60
C VAL A 168 -4.55 -2.92 -14.76
N VAL A 169 -5.74 -2.32 -14.88
CA VAL A 169 -6.56 -2.48 -16.08
C VAL A 169 -5.84 -1.74 -17.20
N THR A 170 -5.04 -2.45 -17.99
CA THR A 170 -4.57 -1.91 -19.26
C THR A 170 -5.79 -1.66 -20.14
N PRO A 171 -5.99 -0.44 -20.68
CA PRO A 171 -6.96 -0.23 -21.73
C PRO A 171 -6.66 -1.25 -22.83
N SER A 172 -7.63 -2.08 -23.19
CA SER A 172 -7.49 -2.95 -24.34
C SER A 172 -7.25 -2.05 -25.55
N ASP A 173 -6.03 -2.03 -26.08
CA ASP A 173 -5.74 -1.42 -27.36
C ASP A 173 -6.68 -2.05 -28.38
N GLY A 174 -7.70 -1.29 -28.79
CA GLY A 174 -8.82 -1.71 -29.63
C GLY A 174 -8.40 -2.02 -31.07
N ARG A 175 -7.51 -2.99 -31.26
CA ARG A 175 -7.12 -3.49 -32.57
C ARG A 175 -7.95 -4.73 -32.90
N PRO A 176 -8.82 -4.70 -33.93
CA PRO A 176 -9.43 -5.93 -34.42
C PRO A 176 -8.33 -6.86 -34.93
N ALA A 177 -8.38 -8.12 -34.49
CA ALA A 177 -7.55 -9.18 -35.03
C ALA A 177 -7.82 -9.31 -36.53
N VAL A 178 -6.79 -9.10 -37.35
CA VAL A 178 -6.86 -9.37 -38.80
C VAL A 178 -7.00 -10.88 -38.98
N ALA A 179 -8.12 -11.27 -39.58
CA ALA A 179 -8.36 -12.66 -39.96
C ALA A 179 -7.43 -13.06 -41.12
N LYS A 180 -6.92 -14.27 -40.95
CA LYS A 180 -6.18 -15.21 -41.82
C LYS A 180 -6.02 -14.87 -43.31
#